data_AF-A0A508AZM6-F1
#
_entry.id   AF-A0A508AZM6-F1
#
_cell.length_a   1.000
_cell.length_b   1.000
_cell.length_c   1.000
_cell.angle_alpha   90.00
_cell.angle_beta   90.00
_cell.angle_gamma   90.00
#
_symmetry.space_group_name_H-M   'P 1'
#
loop_
_entity.id
_entity.type
_entity.pdbx_description
1 polymer ?
#
loop_
_entity_poly.entity_id
_entity_poly.type
_entity_poly.pdbx_seq_one_letter_code
_entity_poly.pdbx_strand_id
1 'polypeptide(L)'
;MSKLTAIHYRLFEGDELVVDAAERDETHDFGGELALTFQDGQKLFVSWVGEPVQYAIGTQGSSHFLPDARLTDFDVSASTTWADLIGQEVALHLAAPDNQVLRVSSATGHLLLCSFERGSWRADEVNVCKQAPAPYDA
;
A
#
# COMPACT_ATOMS: atom_id res chain seq x y z
N MET A 1 -13.86 4.62 14.21
CA MET A 1 -13.14 3.56 13.45
C MET A 1 -11.82 3.28 14.18
N SER A 2 -11.13 2.17 13.92
CA SER A 2 -9.87 1.89 14.62
C SER A 2 -8.74 2.77 14.07
N LYS A 3 -7.82 3.21 14.93
CA LYS A 3 -6.69 4.04 14.52
C LYS A 3 -5.60 3.19 13.89
N LEU A 4 -4.96 3.67 12.84
CA LEU A 4 -3.78 3.03 12.25
C LEU A 4 -2.59 3.27 13.19
N THR A 5 -1.93 2.20 13.63
CA THR A 5 -0.84 2.27 14.62
C THR A 5 0.51 1.88 14.03
N ALA A 6 0.53 1.01 13.03
CA ALA A 6 1.77 0.64 12.36
C ALA A 6 1.54 0.25 10.90
N ILE A 7 2.58 0.44 10.09
CA ILE A 7 2.62 0.08 8.69
C ILE A 7 3.95 -0.60 8.44
N HIS A 8 3.89 -1.81 7.91
CA HIS A 8 5.07 -2.53 7.48
C HIS A 8 5.03 -2.73 5.97
N TYR A 9 6.16 -2.52 5.33
CA TYR A 9 6.40 -3.01 3.98
C TYR A 9 6.97 -4.42 4.08
N ARG A 10 6.34 -5.37 3.41
CA ARG A 10 6.77 -6.77 3.34
C ARG A 10 7.37 -6.97 1.96
N LEU A 11 8.69 -6.90 1.88
CA LEU A 11 9.43 -6.73 0.63
C LEU A 11 10.17 -8.00 0.24
N PHE A 12 10.34 -8.22 -1.07
CA PHE A 12 11.28 -9.20 -1.59
C PHE A 12 12.73 -8.71 -1.42
N GLU A 13 13.67 -9.64 -1.46
CA GLU A 13 15.10 -9.32 -1.45
C GLU A 13 15.47 -8.45 -2.66
N GLY A 14 16.09 -7.30 -2.40
CA GLY A 14 16.48 -6.33 -3.43
C GLY A 14 15.60 -5.08 -3.52
N ASP A 15 14.42 -5.08 -2.90
CA ASP A 15 13.48 -3.95 -2.92
C ASP A 15 13.69 -2.97 -1.75
N GLU A 16 14.74 -3.14 -0.94
CA GLU A 16 14.87 -2.43 0.34
C GLU A 16 14.99 -0.89 0.19
N LEU A 17 15.42 -0.41 -0.98
CA LEU A 17 15.55 1.01 -1.29
C LEU A 17 14.22 1.78 -1.22
N VAL A 18 13.08 1.10 -1.30
CA VAL A 18 11.76 1.74 -1.20
C VAL A 18 11.47 2.25 0.21
N VAL A 19 12.16 1.73 1.23
CA VAL A 19 12.08 2.23 2.61
C VAL A 19 12.67 3.64 2.69
N ASP A 20 13.83 3.87 2.06
CA ASP A 20 14.46 5.20 1.99
C ASP A 20 13.56 6.18 1.22
N ALA A 21 12.91 5.72 0.15
CA ALA A 21 11.95 6.54 -0.60
C ALA A 21 10.75 6.93 0.27
N ALA A 22 10.24 6.00 1.08
CA ALA A 22 9.15 6.28 2.02
C ALA A 22 9.56 7.32 3.07
N GLU A 23 10.78 7.26 3.60
CA GLU A 23 11.32 8.25 4.54
C GLU A 23 11.37 9.66 3.94
N ARG A 24 11.62 9.76 2.62
CA ARG A 24 11.74 11.03 1.88
C ARG A 24 10.42 11.54 1.30
N ASP A 25 9.30 10.84 1.54
CA ASP A 25 8.00 11.13 0.90
C ASP A 25 8.06 11.10 -0.64
N GLU A 26 8.89 10.21 -1.17
CA GLU A 26 9.03 9.99 -2.61
C GLU A 26 8.03 8.92 -3.08
N THR A 27 7.53 9.05 -4.31
CA THR A 27 6.73 7.98 -4.92
C THR A 27 7.61 6.77 -5.20
N HIS A 28 7.13 5.58 -4.83
CA HIS A 28 7.87 4.33 -4.97
C HIS A 28 6.91 3.16 -5.18
N ASP A 29 7.42 2.09 -5.77
CA ASP A 29 6.74 0.85 -6.10
C ASP A 29 7.55 -0.37 -5.65
N PHE A 30 6.87 -1.46 -5.31
CA PHE A 30 7.49 -2.73 -4.93
C PHE A 30 6.55 -3.92 -5.19
N GLY A 31 7.13 -5.09 -5.46
CA GLY A 31 6.39 -6.32 -5.79
C GLY A 31 5.74 -7.04 -4.61
N GLY A 32 6.04 -6.63 -3.37
CA GLY A 32 5.54 -7.23 -2.14
C GLY A 32 4.14 -6.75 -1.70
N GLU A 33 3.94 -6.59 -0.39
CA GLU A 33 2.68 -6.11 0.17
C GLU A 33 2.87 -5.18 1.36
N LEU A 34 1.84 -4.41 1.68
CA LEU A 34 1.76 -3.61 2.90
C LEU A 34 1.01 -4.36 3.98
N ALA A 35 1.39 -4.16 5.23
CA ALA A 35 0.71 -4.63 6.41
C ALA A 35 0.29 -3.44 7.28
N LEU A 36 -1.01 -3.13 7.30
CA LEU A 36 -1.63 -2.09 8.11
C LEU A 36 -2.09 -2.69 9.44
N THR A 37 -1.53 -2.24 10.55
CA THR A 37 -1.93 -2.65 11.91
C THR A 37 -2.74 -1.56 12.58
N PHE A 38 -3.87 -1.94 13.15
CA PHE A 38 -4.81 -1.04 13.79
C PHE A 38 -4.80 -1.21 15.32
N GLN A 39 -5.29 -0.20 16.03
CA GLN A 39 -5.24 -0.12 17.49
C GLN A 39 -6.01 -1.26 18.19
N ASP A 40 -7.06 -1.79 17.55
CA ASP A 40 -7.84 -2.95 18.01
C ASP A 40 -7.16 -4.30 17.72
N GLY A 41 -5.95 -4.28 17.18
CA GLY A 41 -5.17 -5.48 16.84
C GLY A 41 -5.52 -6.07 15.47
N GLN A 42 -6.46 -5.47 14.73
CA GLN A 42 -6.73 -5.88 13.36
C GLN A 42 -5.49 -5.61 12.48
N LYS A 43 -5.17 -6.56 11.61
CA LYS A 43 -4.14 -6.41 10.58
C LYS A 43 -4.77 -6.59 9.20
N LEU A 44 -4.54 -5.64 8.31
CA LEU A 44 -4.94 -5.72 6.90
C LEU A 44 -3.70 -5.75 6.02
N PHE A 45 -3.73 -6.60 5.01
CA PHE A 45 -2.69 -6.70 4.01
C PHE A 45 -3.17 -6.07 2.71
N VAL A 46 -2.31 -5.29 2.06
CA VAL A 46 -2.60 -4.63 0.78
C VAL A 46 -1.57 -5.03 -0.25
N SER A 47 -2.02 -5.61 -1.35
CA SER A 47 -1.19 -6.08 -2.46
C SER A 47 -1.95 -5.92 -3.78
N TRP A 48 -1.29 -6.23 -4.88
CA TRP A 48 -1.98 -6.64 -6.10
C TRP A 48 -2.66 -8.01 -5.88
N VAL A 49 -3.83 -8.21 -6.47
CA VAL A 49 -4.66 -9.41 -6.41
C VAL A 49 -5.22 -9.71 -7.81
N GLY A 50 -5.90 -10.86 -7.96
CA GLY A 50 -6.41 -11.30 -9.27
C GLY A 50 -7.83 -10.83 -9.65
N GLU A 51 -8.55 -10.17 -8.74
CA GLU A 51 -9.96 -9.81 -8.91
C GLU A 51 -10.21 -8.38 -8.42
N PRO A 52 -11.09 -7.60 -9.07
CA PRO A 52 -12.00 -7.95 -10.17
C PRO A 52 -11.34 -7.95 -11.56
N VAL A 53 -10.08 -7.53 -11.64
CA VAL A 53 -9.23 -7.68 -12.83
C VAL A 53 -7.84 -8.10 -12.38
N GLN A 54 -7.04 -8.60 -13.32
CA GLN A 54 -5.64 -8.92 -13.05
C GLN A 54 -4.90 -7.70 -12.46
N TYR A 55 -4.18 -7.96 -11.38
CA TYR A 55 -3.39 -6.99 -10.63
C TYR A 55 -4.20 -5.86 -9.98
N ALA A 56 -5.49 -6.05 -9.74
CA ALA A 56 -6.27 -5.14 -8.89
C ALA A 56 -5.61 -4.95 -7.51
N ILE A 57 -5.68 -3.75 -6.93
CA ILE A 57 -5.31 -3.54 -5.53
C ILE A 57 -6.41 -4.10 -4.62
N GLY A 58 -6.03 -4.94 -3.68
CA GLY A 58 -6.95 -5.59 -2.75
C GLY A 58 -6.53 -5.44 -1.30
N THR A 59 -7.50 -5.53 -0.39
CA THR A 59 -7.25 -5.62 1.06
C THR A 59 -7.69 -6.98 1.58
N GLN A 60 -6.83 -7.68 2.33
CA GLN A 60 -7.12 -9.00 2.87
C GLN A 60 -6.80 -9.08 4.38
N GLY A 61 -7.48 -9.95 5.11
CA GLY A 61 -7.19 -10.21 6.53
C GLY A 61 -5.96 -11.10 6.76
N SER A 62 -5.38 -11.63 5.68
CA SER A 62 -4.19 -12.46 5.66
C SER A 62 -3.28 -12.03 4.50
N SER A 63 -1.99 -12.31 4.64
CA SER A 63 -0.97 -12.15 3.59
C SER A 63 -1.44 -12.73 2.26
N HIS A 64 -1.25 -12.00 1.17
CA HIS A 64 -1.43 -12.53 -0.19
C HIS A 64 -0.39 -13.60 -0.50
N PHE A 65 0.84 -13.36 -0.04
CA PHE A 65 1.98 -14.24 -0.28
C PHE A 65 1.99 -15.43 0.67
N LEU A 66 2.43 -16.57 0.15
CA LEU A 66 2.64 -17.78 0.95
C LEU A 66 3.78 -17.57 1.96
N PRO A 67 3.78 -18.29 3.10
CA PRO A 67 4.81 -18.13 4.13
C PRO A 67 6.25 -18.35 3.66
N ASP A 68 6.47 -19.09 2.57
CA ASP A 68 7.77 -19.40 1.98
C ASP A 68 8.26 -18.37 0.95
N ALA A 69 7.47 -17.35 0.64
CA ALA A 69 7.82 -16.28 -0.31
C ALA A 69 9.02 -15.39 0.13
N ARG A 70 9.58 -15.63 1.33
CA ARG A 70 10.76 -14.93 1.89
C ARG A 70 10.64 -13.40 1.87
N LEU A 71 9.49 -12.88 2.30
CA LEU A 71 9.33 -11.45 2.51
C LEU A 71 10.01 -11.02 3.81
N THR A 72 10.67 -9.86 3.77
CA THR A 72 11.23 -9.20 4.95
C THR A 72 10.31 -8.05 5.36
N ASP A 73 9.97 -7.97 6.64
CA ASP A 73 9.14 -6.89 7.19
C ASP A 73 10.00 -5.68 7.56
N PHE A 74 9.65 -4.51 7.02
CA PHE A 74 10.25 -3.22 7.33
C PHE A 74 9.18 -2.29 7.93
N ASP A 75 9.38 -1.85 9.17
CA ASP A 75 8.49 -0.87 9.79
C ASP A 75 8.74 0.52 9.19
N VAL A 76 7.75 1.05 8.49
CA VAL A 76 7.79 2.38 7.86
C VAL A 76 6.85 3.37 8.54
N SER A 77 6.34 3.04 9.72
CA SER A 77 5.37 3.86 10.46
C SER A 77 5.91 5.26 10.80
N ALA A 78 7.22 5.39 10.99
CA ALA A 78 7.85 6.67 11.30
C ALA A 78 8.22 7.49 10.05
N SER A 79 7.97 6.98 8.84
CA SER A 79 8.36 7.64 7.60
C SER A 79 7.47 8.85 7.27
N THR A 80 8.03 9.80 6.54
CA THR A 80 7.32 11.03 6.13
C THR A 80 6.09 10.70 5.26
N THR A 81 6.17 9.67 4.42
CA THR A 81 5.05 9.21 3.57
C THR A 81 3.77 8.96 4.36
N TRP A 82 3.90 8.32 5.52
CA TRP A 82 2.78 7.83 6.34
C TRP A 82 2.44 8.71 7.54
N ALA A 83 3.19 9.79 7.75
CA ALA A 83 3.07 10.65 8.94
C ALA A 83 1.64 11.18 9.19
N ASP A 84 0.90 11.52 8.13
CA ASP A 84 -0.47 12.04 8.24
C ASP A 84 -1.53 10.96 8.49
N LEU A 85 -1.16 9.67 8.47
CA LEU A 85 -2.09 8.55 8.63
C LEU A 85 -1.91 7.82 9.96
N ILE A 86 -0.70 7.77 10.49
CA ILE A 86 -0.40 7.13 11.78
C ILE A 86 -1.09 7.86 12.94
N GLY A 87 -1.69 7.08 13.84
CA GLY A 87 -2.45 7.57 14.99
C GLY A 87 -3.84 8.11 14.66
N GLN A 88 -4.24 8.07 13.38
CA GLN A 88 -5.53 8.55 12.90
C GLN A 88 -6.48 7.39 12.60
N GLU A 89 -7.78 7.68 12.65
CA GLU A 89 -8.76 6.81 11.99
C GLU A 89 -8.57 6.92 10.48
N VAL A 90 -8.39 5.78 9.81
CA VAL A 90 -8.21 5.72 8.36
C VAL A 90 -9.37 5.01 7.68
N ALA A 91 -9.76 5.52 6.52
CA ALA A 91 -10.72 4.91 5.62
C ALA A 91 -10.02 4.45 4.34
N LEU A 92 -10.45 3.29 3.84
CA LEU A 92 -9.91 2.64 2.65
C LEU A 92 -11.00 2.66 1.57
N HIS A 93 -10.73 3.34 0.46
CA HIS A 93 -11.70 3.54 -0.61
C HIS A 93 -11.11 3.22 -1.98
N LEU A 94 -11.68 2.24 -2.66
CA LEU A 94 -11.35 1.94 -4.06
C LEU A 94 -11.92 3.04 -4.95
N ALA A 95 -11.08 3.59 -5.84
CA ALA A 95 -11.45 4.75 -6.65
C ALA A 95 -12.32 4.39 -7.87
N ALA A 96 -12.22 3.15 -8.36
CA ALA A 96 -12.91 2.65 -9.53
C ALA A 96 -13.26 1.14 -9.39
N PRO A 97 -14.21 0.60 -10.18
CA PRO A 97 -14.64 -0.79 -10.08
C PRO A 97 -13.58 -1.85 -10.45
N ASP A 98 -12.54 -1.48 -11.18
CA ASP A 98 -11.37 -2.32 -11.50
C ASP A 98 -10.33 -2.40 -10.38
N ASN A 99 -10.55 -1.64 -9.30
CA ASN A 99 -9.71 -1.60 -8.12
C ASN A 99 -8.23 -1.28 -8.39
N GLN A 100 -7.91 -0.50 -9.42
CA GLN A 100 -6.50 -0.16 -9.70
C GLN A 100 -5.90 0.85 -8.72
N VAL A 101 -6.75 1.59 -8.02
CA VAL A 101 -6.35 2.62 -7.05
C VAL A 101 -7.14 2.46 -5.77
N LEU A 102 -6.42 2.28 -4.65
CA LEU A 102 -6.95 2.33 -3.30
C LEU A 102 -6.50 3.64 -2.63
N ARG A 103 -7.45 4.48 -2.26
CA ARG A 103 -7.18 5.66 -1.44
C ARG A 103 -7.20 5.29 0.04
N VAL A 104 -6.13 5.63 0.74
CA VAL A 104 -6.02 5.57 2.20
C VAL A 104 -6.11 6.99 2.73
N SER A 105 -7.17 7.32 3.47
CA SER A 105 -7.41 8.70 3.92
C SER A 105 -7.73 8.79 5.41
N SER A 106 -7.24 9.84 6.05
CA SER A 106 -7.57 10.25 7.40
C SER A 106 -8.14 11.67 7.40
N ALA A 107 -8.40 12.23 8.59
CA ALA A 107 -8.77 13.63 8.74
C ALA A 107 -7.61 14.60 8.41
N THR A 108 -6.36 14.13 8.46
CA THR A 108 -5.15 14.96 8.32
C THR A 108 -4.45 14.79 6.98
N GLY A 109 -4.73 13.72 6.24
CA GLY A 109 -4.12 13.51 4.93
C GLY A 109 -4.65 12.29 4.19
N HIS A 110 -4.04 12.02 3.05
CA HIS A 110 -4.29 10.79 2.30
C HIS A 110 -3.08 10.39 1.47
N LEU A 111 -3.10 9.15 1.00
CA LEU A 111 -2.27 8.67 -0.10
C LEU A 111 -3.04 7.65 -0.93
N LEU A 112 -2.43 7.24 -2.02
CA LEU A 112 -2.92 6.26 -2.96
C LEU A 112 -1.98 5.06 -2.99
N LEU A 113 -2.57 3.87 -3.06
CA LEU A 113 -1.92 2.62 -3.35
C LEU A 113 -2.43 2.17 -4.73
N CYS A 114 -1.54 2.11 -5.71
CA CYS A 114 -1.88 1.92 -7.11
C CYS A 114 -1.23 0.66 -7.66
N SER A 115 -1.93 -0.08 -8.53
CA SER A 115 -1.29 -1.11 -9.37
C SER A 115 -0.66 -0.43 -10.58
N PHE A 116 0.54 0.13 -10.37
CA PHE A 116 1.25 0.90 -11.36
C PHE A 116 2.75 0.73 -11.21
N GLU A 117 3.46 0.44 -12.29
CA GLU A 117 4.92 0.36 -12.30
C GLU A 117 5.43 0.97 -13.61
N ARG A 118 6.53 1.74 -13.55
CA ARG A 118 7.26 2.23 -14.74
C ARG A 118 6.38 2.82 -15.86
N GLY A 119 5.31 3.51 -15.51
CA GLY A 119 4.43 4.16 -16.50
C GLY A 119 3.21 3.32 -16.94
N SER A 120 3.01 2.13 -16.39
CA SER A 120 1.97 1.19 -16.82
C SER A 120 1.06 0.77 -15.67
N TRP A 121 -0.25 0.76 -15.91
CA TRP A 121 -1.27 0.22 -15.00
C TRP A 121 -1.36 -1.30 -15.07
N ARG A 122 -1.99 -1.92 -14.06
CA ARG A 122 -2.12 -3.38 -13.92
C ARG A 122 -0.75 -4.04 -13.79
N ALA A 123 0.07 -3.49 -12.90
CA ALA A 123 1.37 -4.03 -12.54
C ALA A 123 1.26 -4.96 -11.33
N ASP A 124 2.11 -5.98 -11.29
CA ASP A 124 2.37 -6.83 -10.12
C ASP A 124 3.22 -6.12 -9.06
N GLU A 125 2.96 -4.82 -8.86
CA GLU A 125 3.59 -3.98 -7.85
C GLU A 125 2.56 -3.07 -7.19
N VAL A 126 2.86 -2.66 -5.95
CA VAL A 126 2.10 -1.62 -5.24
C VAL A 126 2.90 -0.32 -5.29
N ASN A 127 2.38 0.65 -6.02
CA ASN A 127 2.89 2.01 -6.02
C ASN A 127 2.24 2.86 -4.93
N VAL A 128 3.07 3.49 -4.11
CA VAL A 128 2.68 4.40 -3.03
C VAL A 128 2.92 5.83 -3.49
N CYS A 129 1.85 6.62 -3.60
CA CYS A 129 1.92 7.99 -4.10
C CYS A 129 0.87 8.92 -3.46
N LYS A 130 1.13 10.23 -3.41
CA LYS A 130 0.17 11.23 -2.91
C LYS A 130 -0.87 11.63 -3.96
N GLN A 131 -0.56 11.41 -5.23
CA GLN A 131 -1.40 11.74 -6.39
C GLN A 131 -1.28 10.62 -7.42
N ALA A 132 -2.33 10.42 -8.24
CA ALA A 132 -2.32 9.36 -9.23
C ALA A 132 -1.14 9.53 -10.20
N PRO A 133 -0.34 8.47 -10.44
CA PRO A 133 0.94 8.60 -11.15
C PRO A 133 0.77 8.90 -12.65
N ALA A 134 -0.39 8.54 -13.21
CA ALA A 134 -0.83 8.88 -14.55
C ALA A 134 -2.36 8.99 -14.57
N PRO A 135 -2.97 9.58 -15.62
CA PRO A 135 -4.39 9.39 -15.86
C PRO A 135 -4.72 7.89 -15.90
N TYR A 136 -5.76 7.50 -15.18
CA TYR A 136 -6.33 6.17 -15.30
C TYR A 136 -7.49 6.25 -16.30
N ASP A 137 -7.29 5.68 -17.48
CA ASP A 137 -8.35 5.54 -18.47
C ASP A 137 -9.26 4.39 -18.03
N ALA A 138 -10.40 4.73 -17.43
CA ALA A 138 -11.45 3.79 -17.01
C ALA A 138 -12.30 3.31 -18.20
#